data_AF-A0A387HM38-F1
#
_entry.id   AF-A0A387HM38-F1
#
_cell.length_a   1.000
_cell.length_b   1.000
_cell.length_c   1.000
_cell.angle_alpha   90.00
_cell.angle_beta   90.00
_cell.angle_gamma   90.00
#
_symmetry.space_group_name_H-M   'P 1'
#
loop_
_entity.id
_entity.type
_entity.pdbx_description
1 polymer ?
#
loop_
_entity_poly.entity_id
_entity_poly.type
_entity_poly.pdbx_seq_one_letter_code
_entity_poly.pdbx_strand_id
1 'polypeptide(L)'
;MTEIETDDGPAVGARRTRGNLYAYRVRGRVRSAVVLWAGGRGDEPDRVCTAPDDGPGQVPVFVTVRQARMYARRRGWKPATPEAGTLELRRIEHWLEDPRRRKAPPGPVLDAWNFFEDLARGLEATTALPRQGPVHGNAYEKLFAGECAAWTPDEQHAVRELLTAGVELWNSCPVAANPRSVRARGR
;
A
#
# COMPACT_ATOMS: atom_id res chain seq x y z
N MET A 1 -21.18 13.94 -55.27
CA MET A 1 -20.69 12.56 -55.22
C MET A 1 -19.73 12.53 -54.05
N THR A 2 -20.21 11.99 -52.94
CA THR A 2 -19.75 12.27 -51.59
C THR A 2 -19.52 10.93 -50.95
N GLU A 3 -18.28 10.54 -50.69
CA GLU A 3 -17.94 9.46 -49.75
C GLU A 3 -16.59 9.79 -49.11
N ILE A 4 -16.64 10.25 -47.86
CA ILE A 4 -15.52 10.16 -46.92
C ILE A 4 -16.01 9.14 -45.89
N GLU A 5 -15.44 7.94 -45.95
CA GLU A 5 -15.64 6.91 -44.94
C GLU A 5 -15.28 7.48 -43.57
N THR A 6 -16.25 7.45 -42.68
CA THR A 6 -16.10 7.76 -41.27
C THR A 6 -15.74 6.45 -40.57
N ASP A 7 -14.47 6.28 -40.20
CA ASP A 7 -14.03 5.19 -39.33
C ASP A 7 -14.40 5.56 -37.88
N ASP A 8 -15.60 5.12 -37.49
CA ASP A 8 -16.11 5.18 -36.13
C ASP A 8 -15.53 4.02 -35.30
N GLY A 9 -14.75 4.37 -34.28
CA GLY A 9 -14.47 3.44 -33.18
C GLY A 9 -13.49 3.95 -32.14
N PRO A 10 -13.92 4.67 -31.08
CA PRO A 10 -13.11 4.79 -29.89
C PRO A 10 -13.10 3.44 -29.16
N ALA A 11 -11.98 2.74 -29.25
CA ALA A 11 -11.73 1.53 -28.48
C ALA A 11 -11.94 1.80 -26.98
N VAL A 12 -12.89 1.04 -26.43
CA VAL A 12 -13.27 0.96 -25.02
C VAL A 12 -12.05 0.67 -24.14
N GLY A 13 -11.91 1.44 -23.06
CA GLY A 13 -11.03 1.12 -21.95
C GLY A 13 -9.89 2.12 -21.77
N ALA A 14 -10.21 3.27 -21.17
CA ALA A 14 -9.23 4.24 -20.71
C ALA A 14 -8.07 3.54 -19.99
N ARG A 15 -6.92 3.46 -20.66
CA ARG A 15 -5.61 3.27 -20.01
C ARG A 15 -5.39 4.51 -19.14
N ARG A 16 -5.94 4.51 -17.93
CA ARG A 16 -5.48 5.40 -16.87
C ARG A 16 -4.04 4.99 -16.60
N THR A 17 -3.10 5.73 -17.15
CA THR A 17 -1.67 5.60 -16.87
C THR A 17 -1.50 5.83 -15.36
N ARG A 18 -1.47 4.73 -14.61
CA ARG A 18 -1.17 4.74 -13.17
C ARG A 18 0.22 5.37 -12.97
N GLY A 19 0.44 5.99 -11.81
CA GLY A 19 1.79 6.35 -11.38
C GLY A 19 2.69 5.12 -11.25
N ASN A 20 3.94 5.33 -10.84
CA ASN A 20 4.93 4.27 -10.80
C ASN A 20 4.46 3.11 -9.92
N LEU A 21 4.62 1.87 -10.40
CA LEU A 21 4.24 0.67 -9.65
C LEU A 21 5.46 0.05 -8.97
N TYR A 22 5.37 -0.23 -7.69
CA TYR A 22 6.45 -0.81 -6.91
C TYR A 22 6.01 -2.14 -6.30
N ALA A 23 6.96 -3.07 -6.14
CA ALA A 23 6.75 -4.25 -5.33
C ALA A 23 7.36 -4.02 -3.95
N TYR A 24 6.66 -4.40 -2.89
CA TYR A 24 7.17 -4.30 -1.52
C TYR A 24 7.04 -5.63 -0.81
N ARG A 25 8.12 -6.07 -0.16
CA ARG A 25 8.12 -7.20 0.79
C ARG A 25 7.70 -6.68 2.15
N VAL A 26 6.49 -7.03 2.58
CA VAL A 26 6.01 -6.79 3.94
C VAL A 26 6.41 -7.96 4.82
N ARG A 27 7.19 -7.69 5.86
CA ARG A 27 7.69 -8.68 6.82
C ARG A 27 7.03 -8.47 8.18
N GLY A 28 5.84 -9.03 8.36
CA GLY A 28 5.13 -9.05 9.63
C GLY A 28 5.32 -10.37 10.40
N ARG A 29 4.90 -10.39 11.66
CA ARG A 29 4.88 -11.57 12.53
C ARG A 29 3.73 -12.50 12.15
N VAL A 30 2.53 -11.94 11.96
CA VAL A 30 1.32 -12.69 11.60
C VAL A 30 1.24 -12.90 10.08
N ARG A 31 1.44 -11.85 9.29
CA ARG A 31 1.34 -11.90 7.83
C ARG A 31 2.59 -11.31 7.17
N SER A 32 3.25 -12.13 6.37
CA SER A 32 4.35 -11.72 5.48
C SER A 32 3.97 -11.99 4.03
N ALA A 33 4.15 -10.99 3.16
CA ALA A 33 3.80 -11.12 1.75
C ALA A 33 4.54 -10.08 0.90
N VAL A 34 4.53 -10.28 -0.41
CA VAL A 34 4.81 -9.23 -1.39
C VAL A 34 3.50 -8.61 -1.83
N VAL A 35 3.44 -7.28 -1.85
CA VAL A 35 2.32 -6.50 -2.36
C VAL A 35 2.77 -5.62 -3.53
N LEU A 36 1.80 -5.10 -4.27
CA LEU A 36 2.02 -4.07 -5.28
C LEU A 36 1.51 -2.73 -4.75
N TRP A 37 2.32 -1.69 -4.86
CA TRP A 37 2.05 -0.34 -4.39
C TRP A 37 2.10 0.61 -5.58
N ALA A 38 1.02 1.32 -5.85
CA ALA A 38 0.95 2.30 -6.91
C ALA A 38 1.22 3.69 -6.34
N GLY A 39 2.25 4.35 -6.86
CA GLY A 39 2.44 5.77 -6.67
C GLY A 39 1.27 6.53 -7.29
N GLY A 40 0.83 7.58 -6.61
CA GLY A 40 -0.12 8.53 -7.14
C GLY A 40 0.46 9.33 -8.31
N ARG A 41 -0.42 10.04 -9.02
CA ARG A 41 -0.05 10.91 -10.13
C ARG A 41 -0.28 12.37 -9.73
N GLY A 42 0.76 13.21 -9.87
CA GLY A 42 0.67 14.60 -9.45
C GLY A 42 0.42 14.65 -7.95
N ASP A 43 -0.71 15.24 -7.55
CA ASP A 43 -1.13 15.36 -6.16
C ASP A 43 -2.04 14.21 -5.69
N GLU A 44 -2.32 13.23 -6.56
CA GLU A 44 -3.05 12.03 -6.10
C GLU A 44 -2.19 11.28 -5.07
N PRO A 45 -2.79 10.79 -3.98
CA PRO A 45 -2.07 10.01 -2.99
C PRO A 45 -1.77 8.60 -3.50
N ASP A 46 -0.68 8.05 -3.00
CA ASP A 46 -0.27 6.67 -3.18
C ASP A 46 -1.29 5.68 -2.61
N ARG A 47 -1.29 4.45 -3.13
CA ARG A 47 -2.24 3.39 -2.74
C ARG A 47 -1.62 2.00 -2.86
N VAL A 48 -1.92 1.13 -1.90
CA VAL A 48 -1.73 -0.31 -2.10
C VAL A 48 -2.74 -0.78 -3.15
N CYS A 49 -2.27 -1.53 -4.15
CA CYS A 49 -3.12 -2.00 -5.22
C CYS A 49 -4.16 -2.99 -4.68
N THR A 50 -5.40 -2.83 -5.11
CA THR A 50 -6.46 -3.83 -4.99
C THR A 50 -6.79 -4.43 -6.36
N ALA A 51 -7.32 -5.65 -6.35
CA ALA A 51 -7.56 -6.43 -7.57
C ALA A 51 -9.07 -6.64 -7.79
N PRO A 52 -9.76 -5.74 -8.53
CA PRO A 52 -11.20 -5.90 -8.75
C PRO A 52 -11.55 -7.21 -9.47
N ASP A 53 -10.69 -7.68 -10.37
CA ASP A 53 -10.86 -8.95 -11.11
C ASP A 53 -10.80 -10.19 -10.19
N ASP A 54 -10.10 -10.08 -9.06
CA ASP A 54 -9.90 -11.16 -8.10
C ASP A 54 -10.86 -11.03 -6.90
N GLY A 55 -11.74 -10.03 -6.93
CA GLY A 55 -12.75 -9.71 -5.93
C GLY A 55 -12.68 -8.23 -5.51
N PRO A 56 -13.82 -7.51 -5.44
CA PRO A 56 -13.82 -6.12 -4.99
C PRO A 56 -13.19 -6.01 -3.58
N GLY A 57 -12.28 -5.05 -3.42
CA GLY A 57 -11.65 -4.75 -2.12
C GLY A 57 -10.61 -5.78 -1.63
N GLN A 58 -10.07 -6.64 -2.50
CA GLN A 58 -9.00 -7.58 -2.10
C GLN A 58 -7.61 -7.09 -2.48
N VAL A 59 -6.64 -7.27 -1.57
CA VAL A 59 -5.22 -7.03 -1.85
C VAL A 59 -4.59 -8.28 -2.48
N PRO A 60 -4.03 -8.21 -3.69
CA PRO A 60 -3.28 -9.32 -4.25
C PRO A 60 -1.95 -9.47 -3.50
N VAL A 61 -1.76 -10.63 -2.88
CA VAL A 61 -0.55 -10.96 -2.12
C VAL A 61 0.22 -12.08 -2.78
N PHE A 62 1.55 -11.97 -2.76
CA PHE A 62 2.45 -12.92 -3.40
C PHE A 62 3.52 -13.42 -2.44
N VAL A 63 4.02 -14.63 -2.68
CA VAL A 63 5.16 -15.17 -1.89
C VAL A 63 6.47 -14.54 -2.37
N THR A 64 6.58 -14.24 -3.67
CA THR A 64 7.81 -13.76 -4.29
C THR A 64 7.60 -12.52 -5.14
N VAL A 65 8.65 -11.70 -5.24
CA VAL A 65 8.68 -10.54 -6.16
C VAL A 65 8.47 -10.97 -7.61
N ARG A 66 8.99 -12.15 -7.99
CA ARG A 66 8.76 -12.71 -9.33
C ARG A 66 7.28 -12.92 -9.62
N GLN A 67 6.51 -13.46 -8.68
CA GLN A 67 5.06 -13.65 -8.83
C GLN A 67 4.34 -12.31 -8.97
N ALA A 68 4.63 -11.33 -8.10
CA ALA A 68 4.06 -9.99 -8.18
C ALA A 68 4.34 -9.32 -9.54
N ARG A 69 5.57 -9.46 -10.04
CA ARG A 69 5.97 -8.92 -11.36
C ARG A 69 5.27 -9.63 -12.52
N MET A 70 5.13 -10.96 -12.46
CA MET A 70 4.38 -11.69 -13.48
C MET A 70 2.91 -11.27 -13.49
N TYR A 71 2.31 -11.11 -12.31
CA TYR A 71 0.95 -10.62 -12.15
C TYR A 71 0.77 -9.22 -12.77
N ALA A 72 1.67 -8.29 -12.46
CA ALA A 72 1.68 -6.93 -13.02
C ALA A 72 1.83 -6.95 -14.56
N ARG A 73 2.80 -7.71 -15.09
CA ARG A 73 3.07 -7.83 -16.53
C ARG A 73 1.88 -8.33 -17.32
N ARG A 74 1.15 -9.32 -16.80
CA ARG A 74 -0.05 -9.87 -17.48
C ARG A 74 -1.19 -8.86 -17.59
N ARG A 75 -1.17 -7.80 -16.77
CA ARG A 75 -2.10 -6.67 -16.82
C ARG A 75 -1.53 -5.46 -17.55
N GLY A 76 -0.38 -5.62 -18.22
CA GLY A 76 0.30 -4.53 -18.91
C GLY A 76 0.93 -3.50 -17.98
N TRP A 77 1.04 -3.78 -16.68
CA TRP A 77 1.69 -2.88 -15.73
C TRP A 77 3.20 -3.15 -15.69
N LYS A 78 3.99 -2.07 -15.68
CA LYS A 78 5.45 -2.14 -15.61
C LYS A 78 5.92 -1.63 -14.24
N PRO A 79 6.45 -2.51 -13.38
CA PRO A 79 7.07 -2.07 -12.13
C PRO A 79 8.24 -1.13 -12.42
N ALA A 80 8.35 -0.04 -11.65
CA ALA A 80 9.36 0.99 -11.80
C ALA A 80 10.76 0.47 -11.49
N THR A 81 10.89 -0.45 -10.53
CA THR A 81 12.16 -1.06 -10.13
C THR A 81 12.15 -2.58 -10.33
N PRO A 82 13.31 -3.20 -10.60
CA PRO A 82 13.42 -4.65 -10.70
C PRO A 82 13.36 -5.34 -9.32
N GLU A 83 13.81 -4.64 -8.28
CA GLU A 83 13.84 -5.08 -6.89
C GLU A 83 12.65 -4.56 -6.11
N ALA A 84 12.28 -5.28 -5.06
CA ALA A 84 11.25 -4.85 -4.13
C ALA A 84 11.86 -4.17 -2.92
N GLY A 85 11.26 -3.05 -2.52
CA GLY A 85 11.48 -2.46 -1.21
C GLY A 85 11.09 -3.44 -0.11
N THR A 86 11.52 -3.17 1.13
CA THR A 86 11.18 -4.01 2.28
C THR A 86 10.57 -3.16 3.37
N LEU A 87 9.38 -3.54 3.81
CA LEU A 87 8.70 -2.99 4.96
C LEU A 87 8.88 -3.94 6.15
N GLU A 88 9.68 -3.53 7.13
CA GLU A 88 10.07 -4.35 8.29
C GLU A 88 9.04 -4.23 9.44
N LEU A 89 7.79 -4.65 9.21
CA LEU A 89 6.72 -4.58 10.22
C LEU A 89 7.06 -5.31 11.52
N ARG A 90 7.88 -6.36 11.50
CA ARG A 90 8.36 -7.03 12.72
C ARG A 90 9.08 -6.10 13.70
N ARG A 91 9.78 -5.07 13.21
CA ARG A 91 10.42 -4.07 14.07
C ARG A 91 9.37 -3.19 14.76
N ILE A 92 8.25 -2.94 14.09
CA ILE A 92 7.12 -2.18 14.64
C ILE A 92 6.33 -3.00 15.63
N GLU A 93 5.96 -4.23 15.27
CA GLU A 93 5.28 -5.17 16.18
C GLU A 93 6.11 -5.39 17.45
N HIS A 94 7.44 -5.55 17.31
CA HIS A 94 8.34 -5.62 18.46
C HIS A 94 8.35 -4.31 19.25
N TRP A 95 8.39 -3.14 18.64
CA TRP A 95 8.30 -1.89 19.40
C TRP A 95 6.96 -1.78 20.17
N LEU A 96 5.83 -2.13 19.55
CA LEU A 96 4.49 -2.04 20.12
C LEU A 96 4.25 -2.98 21.32
N GLU A 97 4.99 -4.09 21.43
CA GLU A 97 4.94 -4.98 22.59
C GLU A 97 5.40 -4.30 23.90
N ASP A 98 6.37 -3.39 23.83
CA ASP A 98 6.85 -2.63 25.01
C ASP A 98 7.39 -1.24 24.61
N PRO A 99 6.50 -0.32 24.23
CA PRO A 99 6.88 0.97 23.65
C PRO A 99 7.47 1.95 24.67
N ARG A 100 7.37 1.64 25.97
CA ARG A 100 7.97 2.44 27.05
C ARG A 100 9.42 2.08 27.29
N ARG A 101 9.80 0.81 27.07
CA ARG A 101 11.20 0.35 27.24
C ARG A 101 11.98 0.29 25.93
N ARG A 102 11.29 0.28 24.78
CA ARG A 102 11.91 0.17 23.45
C ARG A 102 11.87 1.52 22.73
N LYS A 103 12.98 1.89 22.08
CA LYS A 103 13.04 3.08 21.24
C LYS A 103 12.29 2.84 19.93
N ALA A 104 11.50 3.81 19.51
CA ALA A 104 10.84 3.78 18.21
C ALA A 104 11.89 3.78 17.09
N PRO A 105 11.82 2.87 16.10
CA PRO A 105 12.72 2.88 14.96
C PRO A 105 12.19 3.86 13.88
N PRO A 106 12.77 5.05 13.68
CA PRO A 106 12.13 6.13 12.91
C PRO A 106 11.77 5.74 11.47
N GLY A 107 12.74 5.19 10.73
CA GLY A 107 12.54 4.75 9.34
C GLY A 107 11.42 3.70 9.22
N PRO A 108 11.51 2.55 9.91
CA PRO A 108 10.45 1.57 9.89
C PRO A 108 9.08 2.09 10.33
N VAL A 109 9.02 3.05 11.28
CA VAL A 109 7.75 3.65 11.70
C VAL A 109 7.14 4.48 10.57
N LEU A 110 7.96 5.31 9.92
CA LEU A 110 7.54 6.11 8.77
C LEU A 110 7.05 5.23 7.62
N ASP A 111 7.82 4.20 7.27
CA ASP A 111 7.45 3.26 6.21
C ASP A 111 6.13 2.54 6.51
N ALA A 112 5.92 2.13 7.78
CA ALA A 112 4.70 1.46 8.21
C ALA A 112 3.50 2.41 8.20
N TRP A 113 3.66 3.63 8.69
CA TRP A 113 2.61 4.64 8.67
C TRP A 113 2.10 4.87 7.24
N ASN A 114 3.02 5.17 6.31
CA ASN A 114 2.67 5.41 4.90
C ASN A 114 1.98 4.19 4.28
N PHE A 115 2.51 2.99 4.54
CA PHE A 115 1.91 1.76 4.05
C PHE A 115 0.48 1.57 4.56
N PHE A 116 0.20 1.85 5.83
CA PHE A 116 -1.14 1.65 6.41
C PHE A 116 -2.16 2.65 5.85
N GLU A 117 -1.79 3.92 5.70
CA GLU A 117 -2.67 4.90 5.03
C GLU A 117 -2.99 4.48 3.60
N ASP A 118 -1.98 4.04 2.85
CA ASP A 118 -2.13 3.66 1.46
C ASP A 118 -2.88 2.34 1.30
N LEU A 119 -2.77 1.46 2.28
CA LEU A 119 -3.58 0.25 2.40
C LEU A 119 -5.04 0.60 2.64
N ALA A 120 -5.33 1.44 3.64
CA ALA A 120 -6.67 1.89 3.95
C ALA A 120 -7.31 2.61 2.74
N ARG A 121 -6.52 3.43 2.03
CA ARG A 121 -6.97 4.12 0.82
C ARG A 121 -7.21 3.17 -0.36
N GLY A 122 -6.34 2.18 -0.54
CA GLY A 122 -6.51 1.14 -1.57
C GLY A 122 -7.74 0.27 -1.36
N LEU A 123 -8.08 0.01 -0.09
CA LEU A 123 -9.24 -0.76 0.36
C LEU A 123 -10.53 0.08 0.48
N GLU A 124 -10.45 1.39 0.30
CA GLU A 124 -11.55 2.33 0.62
C GLU A 124 -12.05 2.22 2.07
N ALA A 125 -11.17 1.80 2.98
CA ALA A 125 -11.43 1.56 4.41
C ALA A 125 -10.77 2.64 5.28
N THR A 126 -10.92 3.91 4.92
CA THR A 126 -10.23 5.02 5.60
C THR A 126 -10.65 5.19 7.07
N THR A 127 -11.80 4.66 7.46
CA THR A 127 -12.29 4.63 8.84
C THR A 127 -11.66 3.52 9.69
N ALA A 128 -10.87 2.61 9.08
CA ALA A 128 -10.16 1.56 9.81
C ALA A 128 -8.91 2.08 10.55
N LEU A 129 -8.45 3.29 10.22
CA LEU A 129 -7.39 3.98 10.95
C LEU A 129 -7.98 5.10 11.82
N PRO A 130 -7.33 5.45 12.95
CA PRO A 130 -7.71 6.61 13.75
C PRO A 130 -7.74 7.88 12.90
N ARG A 131 -8.68 8.78 13.22
CA ARG A 131 -8.75 10.08 12.55
C ARG A 131 -7.51 10.90 12.91
N GLN A 132 -6.75 11.25 11.89
CA GLN A 132 -5.53 12.03 12.06
C GLN A 132 -5.82 13.53 12.17
N GLY A 133 -4.94 14.23 12.89
CA GLY A 133 -5.05 15.66 13.18
C GLY A 133 -3.69 16.27 13.52
N PRO A 134 -3.65 17.48 14.11
CA PRO A 134 -2.39 18.21 14.33
C PRO A 134 -1.33 17.42 15.12
N VAL A 135 -1.74 16.65 16.14
CA VAL A 135 -0.83 15.78 16.90
C VAL A 135 -0.14 14.74 16.01
N HIS A 136 -0.87 14.18 15.04
CA HIS A 136 -0.32 13.22 14.09
C HIS A 136 0.64 13.90 13.11
N GLY A 137 0.26 15.08 12.59
CA GLY A 137 1.12 15.87 11.71
C GLY A 137 2.45 16.22 12.36
N ASN A 138 2.43 16.73 13.59
CA ASN A 138 3.65 17.04 14.33
C ASN A 138 4.51 15.80 14.58
N ALA A 139 3.88 14.67 14.92
CA ALA A 139 4.59 13.41 15.12
C ALA A 139 5.26 12.91 13.82
N TYR A 140 4.56 13.07 12.69
CA TYR A 140 5.03 12.70 11.36
C TYR A 140 6.20 13.57 10.88
N GLU A 141 6.15 14.89 11.12
CA GLU A 141 7.28 15.79 10.83
C GLU A 141 8.53 15.37 11.61
N LYS A 142 8.38 15.07 12.90
CA LYS A 142 9.49 14.56 13.74
C LYS A 142 10.01 13.21 13.27
N LEU A 143 9.17 12.33 12.72
CA LEU A 143 9.64 11.08 12.10
C LEU A 143 10.56 11.36 10.92
N PHE A 144 10.16 12.29 10.05
CA PHE A 144 10.94 12.67 8.88
C PHE A 144 12.29 13.28 9.26
N ALA A 145 12.33 14.08 10.34
CA ALA A 145 13.55 14.63 10.91
C ALA A 145 14.41 13.61 11.70
N GLY A 146 13.91 12.40 11.95
CA GLY A 146 14.59 11.40 12.80
C GLY A 146 14.53 11.70 14.31
N GLU A 147 13.62 12.57 14.72
CA GLU A 147 13.49 13.14 16.07
C GLU A 147 12.43 12.44 16.92
N CYS A 148 12.22 11.13 16.74
CA CYS A 148 11.20 10.39 17.49
C CYS A 148 11.37 10.44 19.02
N ALA A 149 12.59 10.68 19.51
CA ALA A 149 12.86 10.85 20.93
C ALA A 149 12.27 12.15 21.50
N ALA A 150 11.93 13.13 20.65
CA ALA A 150 11.31 14.40 21.01
C ALA A 150 9.78 14.35 20.94
N TRP A 151 9.19 13.17 20.78
CA TRP A 151 7.74 13.03 20.85
C TRP A 151 7.20 13.36 22.23
N THR A 152 6.11 14.11 22.25
CA THR A 152 5.29 14.26 23.46
C THR A 152 4.58 12.94 23.78
N PRO A 153 4.06 12.77 25.01
CA PRO A 153 3.25 11.60 25.34
C PRO A 153 2.03 11.42 24.43
N ASP A 154 1.40 12.52 24.00
CA ASP A 154 0.24 12.49 23.10
C ASP A 154 0.62 12.08 21.68
N GLU A 155 1.74 12.61 21.16
CA GLU A 155 2.28 12.22 19.86
C GLU A 155 2.66 10.73 19.85
N GLN A 156 3.36 10.27 20.90
CA GLN A 156 3.71 8.86 21.04
C GLN A 156 2.45 7.99 21.17
N HIS A 157 1.42 8.45 21.87
CA HIS A 157 0.15 7.73 21.97
C HIS A 157 -0.53 7.60 20.59
N ALA A 158 -0.68 8.71 19.88
CA ALA A 158 -1.30 8.78 18.56
C ALA A 158 -0.59 7.88 17.53
N VAL A 159 0.75 7.92 17.48
CA VAL A 159 1.53 7.05 16.60
C VAL A 159 1.28 5.58 16.91
N ARG A 160 1.29 5.19 18.20
CA ARG A 160 1.07 3.79 18.60
C ARG A 160 -0.33 3.32 18.24
N GLU A 161 -1.35 4.17 18.45
CA GLU A 161 -2.73 3.86 18.10
C GLU A 161 -2.85 3.60 16.59
N LEU A 162 -2.31 4.51 15.78
CA LEU A 162 -2.30 4.39 14.31
C LEU A 162 -1.59 3.11 13.84
N LEU A 163 -0.39 2.83 14.35
CA LEU A 163 0.35 1.64 13.94
C LEU A 163 -0.32 0.34 14.42
N THR A 164 -0.97 0.35 15.58
CA THR A 164 -1.72 -0.81 16.08
C THR A 164 -2.90 -1.11 15.15
N ALA A 165 -3.72 -0.09 14.86
CA ALA A 165 -4.83 -0.21 13.93
C ALA A 165 -4.38 -0.62 12.52
N GLY A 166 -3.24 -0.08 12.05
CA GLY A 166 -2.65 -0.45 10.77
C GLY A 166 -2.16 -1.89 10.70
N VAL A 167 -1.52 -2.40 11.76
CA VAL A 167 -1.12 -3.81 11.87
C VAL A 167 -2.36 -4.71 11.87
N GLU A 168 -3.41 -4.34 12.61
CA GLU A 168 -4.68 -5.07 12.61
C GLU A 168 -5.34 -5.08 11.23
N LEU A 169 -5.39 -3.93 10.55
CA LEU A 169 -5.90 -3.81 9.18
C LEU A 169 -5.11 -4.71 8.23
N TRP A 170 -3.78 -4.67 8.25
CA TRP A 170 -2.96 -5.52 7.40
C TRP A 170 -3.19 -7.01 7.64
N ASN A 171 -3.36 -7.42 8.90
CA ASN A 171 -3.55 -8.81 9.26
C ASN A 171 -4.97 -9.34 8.99
N SER A 172 -5.96 -8.46 8.95
CA SER A 172 -7.38 -8.81 8.77
C SER A 172 -7.92 -8.54 7.36
N CYS A 173 -7.27 -7.67 6.58
CA CYS A 173 -7.82 -7.28 5.29
C CYS A 173 -7.98 -8.47 4.34
N PRO A 174 -9.01 -8.44 3.47
CA PRO A 174 -9.20 -9.46 2.44
C PRO A 174 -8.02 -9.53 1.49
N VAL A 175 -7.54 -10.74 1.21
CA VAL A 175 -6.42 -10.98 0.29
C VAL A 175 -6.78 -12.00 -0.77
N ALA A 176 -6.35 -11.72 -1.99
CA ALA A 176 -6.28 -12.71 -3.05
C ALA A 176 -4.86 -13.29 -3.04
N ALA A 177 -4.71 -14.56 -2.65
CA ALA A 177 -3.40 -15.21 -2.54
C ALA A 177 -2.93 -15.77 -3.89
N ASN A 178 -1.79 -15.28 -4.39
CA ASN A 178 -1.22 -15.63 -5.69
C ASN A 178 -2.27 -15.68 -6.84
N PRO A 179 -3.07 -14.61 -7.03
CA PRO A 179 -4.14 -14.62 -8.01
C PRO A 179 -3.59 -14.89 -9.40
N ARG A 180 -4.22 -15.85 -10.07
CA ARG A 180 -3.96 -16.09 -11.49
C ARG A 180 -4.80 -15.07 -12.23
N SER A 181 -4.16 -14.26 -13.07
CA SER A 181 -4.83 -13.48 -14.10
C SER A 181 -5.76 -14.41 -14.91
N VAL A 182 -7.06 -14.38 -14.63
CA VAL A 182 -8.05 -15.05 -15.45
C VAL A 182 -8.09 -14.25 -16.74
N ARG A 183 -7.67 -14.87 -17.86
CA ARG A 183 -7.96 -14.30 -19.17
C ARG A 183 -9.47 -14.14 -19.26
N ALA A 184 -9.94 -12.92 -19.50
CA ALA A 184 -11.31 -12.70 -19.94
C ALA A 184 -11.59 -13.68 -21.08
N ARG A 185 -12.59 -14.54 -20.89
CA ARG A 185 -13.11 -15.37 -21.98
C ARG A 185 -13.59 -14.38 -23.04
N GLY A 186 -13.02 -14.48 -24.23
CA GLY A 186 -13.55 -13.79 -25.40
C GLY A 186 -15.02 -14.15 -25.57
N ARG A 187 -15.81 -13.13 -25.84
CA ARG A 187 -17.00 -13.22 -26.66
C ARG A 187 -16.94 -12.08 -27.65
#